data_AF-A0AAW5KEL3-F1
#
_entry.id   AF-A0AAW5KEL3-F1
#
_cell.length_a   1.000
_cell.length_b   1.000
_cell.length_c   1.000
_cell.angle_alpha   90.00
_cell.angle_beta   90.00
_cell.angle_gamma   90.00
#
_symmetry.space_group_name_H-M   'P 1'
#
loop_
_entity.id
_entity.type
_entity.pdbx_description
1 polymer ?
#
loop_
_entity_poly.entity_id
_entity_poly.type
_entity_poly.pdbx_seq_one_letter_code
_entity_poly.pdbx_strand_id
1 'polypeptide(L)'
;MKKLATLALVLALCVSMTGCGKNNKEAIKNAVDSYFTAMQAGDVQALSAACEEGYSDEMGLVDFEKTLDESFGGDEMGEVFQTEAKDFFKNVVGKVIKEYTLVSAEEKDGEAYAVVNIKQLDFDSIDFSTASEEFALLGQTYALEHMDELLEVMQNEGEAAMQQKLTDALAPQLFDKMEEIVAAAPYVDTTLKVTVVDHGDKWLISGVYEQ
;
A
#
# COMPACT_ATOMS: atom_id res chain seq x y z
N MET A 1 6.00 40.13 -18.81
CA MET A 1 5.20 39.66 -17.66
C MET A 1 5.27 38.13 -17.68
N LYS A 2 6.09 37.51 -16.81
CA LYS A 2 5.66 36.79 -15.59
C LYS A 2 4.72 35.60 -15.93
N LYS A 3 4.96 34.32 -15.63
CA LYS A 3 6.02 33.50 -15.03
C LYS A 3 5.69 32.05 -15.45
N LEU A 4 6.61 31.29 -16.03
CA LEU A 4 6.54 29.82 -16.04
C LEU A 4 7.71 29.37 -15.17
N ALA A 5 7.41 29.17 -13.88
CA ALA A 5 8.39 28.68 -12.93
C ALA A 5 8.38 27.15 -13.00
N THR A 6 9.36 26.62 -13.73
CA THR A 6 9.84 25.24 -13.62
C THR A 6 10.19 24.97 -12.16
N LEU A 7 9.42 24.12 -11.48
CA LEU A 7 9.76 23.64 -10.14
C LEU A 7 10.73 22.47 -10.30
N ALA A 8 12.02 22.77 -10.43
CA ALA A 8 13.08 21.78 -10.32
C ALA A 8 13.29 21.49 -8.82
N LEU A 9 12.97 20.26 -8.41
CA LEU A 9 13.27 19.69 -7.11
C LEU A 9 14.80 19.59 -6.96
N VAL A 10 15.40 20.50 -6.20
CA VAL A 10 16.82 20.42 -5.83
C VAL A 10 16.90 19.95 -4.39
N LEU A 11 17.03 18.63 -4.22
CA LEU A 11 17.56 18.00 -3.03
C LEU A 11 19.05 18.35 -2.92
N ALA A 12 19.36 19.46 -2.24
CA ALA A 12 20.72 19.79 -1.85
C ALA A 12 21.02 19.14 -0.48
N LEU A 13 21.57 17.93 -0.52
CA LEU A 13 22.26 17.29 0.61
C LEU A 13 23.53 18.09 0.93
N CYS A 14 23.46 18.97 1.93
CA CYS A 14 24.66 19.54 2.55
C CYS A 14 25.05 18.69 3.77
N VAL A 15 26.05 17.84 3.57
CA VAL A 15 26.76 17.14 4.63
C VAL A 15 27.67 18.14 5.35
N SER A 16 27.38 18.43 6.62
CA SER A 16 28.36 19.01 7.54
C SER A 16 28.47 18.11 8.77
N MET A 17 29.62 17.45 8.89
CA MET A 17 30.06 16.76 10.10
C MET A 17 30.34 17.77 11.22
N THR A 18 29.64 17.62 12.35
CA THR A 18 30.15 17.99 13.67
C THR A 18 29.69 16.95 14.68
N GLY A 19 30.64 16.19 15.23
CA GLY A 19 30.43 15.32 16.39
C GLY A 19 30.43 16.13 17.68
N CYS A 20 29.29 16.13 18.37
CA CYS A 20 29.08 16.39 19.80
C CYS A 20 27.59 16.11 20.08
N GLY A 21 27.26 14.92 20.60
CA GLY A 21 25.89 14.52 20.98
C GLY A 21 24.85 14.76 19.90
N LYS A 22 24.89 14.00 18.79
CA LYS A 22 23.93 14.14 17.70
C LYS A 22 22.53 13.87 18.26
N ASN A 23 21.74 14.92 18.44
CA ASN A 23 20.34 14.79 18.82
C ASN A 23 19.58 14.31 17.58
N ASN A 24 19.52 12.99 17.39
CA ASN A 24 18.96 12.35 16.20
C ASN A 24 17.44 12.55 16.05
N LYS A 25 16.78 13.21 17.01
CA LYS A 25 15.34 13.46 17.02
C LYS A 25 14.79 14.02 15.72
N GLU A 26 15.46 14.97 15.09
CA GLU A 26 14.98 15.54 13.82
C GLU A 26 15.07 14.53 12.68
N ALA A 27 16.12 13.71 12.64
CA ALA A 27 16.26 12.64 11.65
C ALA A 27 15.19 11.54 11.83
N ILE A 28 14.94 11.13 13.08
CA ILE A 28 13.89 10.19 13.44
C ILE A 28 12.52 10.72 12.99
N LYS A 29 12.22 11.99 13.30
CA LYS A 29 10.97 12.64 12.87
C LYS A 29 10.81 12.64 11.36
N ASN A 30 11.85 13.05 10.64
CA ASN A 30 11.80 13.12 9.18
C ASN A 30 11.60 11.73 8.54
N ALA A 31 12.20 10.67 9.09
CA ALA A 31 11.99 9.31 8.61
C ALA A 31 10.53 8.87 8.82
N VAL A 32 10.00 9.10 10.02
CA VAL A 32 8.62 8.77 10.40
C VAL A 32 7.62 9.58 9.55
N ASP A 33 7.82 10.89 9.40
CA ASP A 33 6.98 11.75 8.56
C ASP A 33 7.00 11.31 7.09
N SER A 34 8.17 10.94 6.57
CA SER A 34 8.30 10.46 5.18
C SER A 34 7.54 9.15 4.97
N TYR A 35 7.63 8.23 5.93
CA TYR A 35 6.90 6.96 5.92
C TYR A 35 5.38 7.17 5.93
N PHE A 36 4.85 7.98 6.85
CA PHE A 36 3.41 8.27 6.89
C PHE A 36 2.93 9.08 5.68
N THR A 37 3.75 9.99 5.16
CA THR A 37 3.46 10.73 3.93
C THR A 37 3.39 9.79 2.72
N ALA A 38 4.31 8.83 2.61
CA ALA A 38 4.30 7.84 1.53
C ALA A 38 3.04 6.95 1.60
N MET A 39 2.65 6.51 2.80
CA MET A 39 1.38 5.78 2.99
C MET A 39 0.19 6.61 2.53
N GLN A 40 0.04 7.86 3.00
CA GLN A 40 -1.08 8.72 2.62
C GLN A 40 -1.12 9.04 1.12
N ALA A 41 0.02 9.00 0.43
CA ALA A 41 0.12 9.19 -1.01
C ALA A 41 -0.17 7.91 -1.82
N GLY A 42 -0.28 6.74 -1.16
CA GLY A 42 -0.26 5.45 -1.85
C GLY A 42 1.06 5.21 -2.59
N ASP A 43 2.17 5.80 -2.15
CA ASP A 43 3.47 5.66 -2.81
C ASP A 43 4.21 4.43 -2.27
N VAL A 44 3.83 3.25 -2.80
CA VAL A 44 4.38 1.95 -2.40
C VAL A 44 5.90 1.90 -2.59
N GLN A 45 6.44 2.57 -3.62
CA GLN A 45 7.89 2.59 -3.85
C GLN A 45 8.61 3.41 -2.78
N ALA A 46 8.11 4.61 -2.46
CA ALA A 46 8.67 5.42 -1.38
C ALA A 46 8.52 4.73 -0.02
N LEU A 47 7.38 4.06 0.21
CA LEU A 47 7.12 3.30 1.42
C LEU A 47 8.14 2.18 1.61
N SER A 48 8.35 1.36 0.58
CA SER A 48 9.35 0.29 0.58
C SER A 48 10.77 0.83 0.81
N ALA A 49 11.13 1.95 0.17
CA ALA A 49 12.44 2.57 0.34
C ALA A 49 12.69 3.16 1.75
N ALA A 50 11.61 3.48 2.48
CA ALA A 50 11.63 3.99 3.85
C ALA A 50 11.73 2.90 4.91
N CYS A 51 11.52 1.63 4.56
CA CYS A 51 11.57 0.50 5.49
C CYS A 51 12.90 -0.27 5.35
N GLU A 52 13.35 -0.91 6.44
CA GLU A 52 14.49 -1.84 6.38
C GLU A 52 14.06 -3.24 5.96
N GLU A 53 15.04 -4.07 5.62
CA GLU A 53 14.82 -5.50 5.39
C GLU A 53 14.35 -6.19 6.70
N GLY A 54 13.23 -6.91 6.64
CA GLY A 54 12.64 -7.54 7.81
C GLY A 54 11.68 -6.64 8.60
N TYR A 55 11.32 -5.48 8.04
CA TYR A 55 10.24 -4.63 8.54
C TYR A 55 8.96 -5.43 8.83
N SER A 56 8.29 -5.06 9.92
CA SER A 56 7.01 -5.63 10.35
C SER A 56 6.10 -4.54 10.92
N ASP A 57 4.79 -4.74 10.84
CA ASP A 57 3.82 -3.86 11.47
C ASP A 57 2.68 -4.61 12.15
N GLU A 58 2.16 -3.98 13.19
CA GLU A 58 0.92 -4.36 13.87
C GLU A 58 -0.29 -3.54 13.36
N MET A 59 -0.15 -2.83 12.24
CA MET A 59 -1.26 -2.12 11.58
C MET A 59 -2.01 -3.01 10.59
N GLY A 60 -1.51 -4.21 10.31
CA GLY A 60 -2.10 -5.18 9.38
C GLY A 60 -1.71 -4.98 7.91
N LEU A 61 -0.85 -4.01 7.58
CA LEU A 61 -0.51 -3.71 6.19
C LEU A 61 0.36 -4.82 5.56
N VAL A 62 1.39 -5.29 6.26
CA VAL A 62 2.23 -6.41 5.78
C VAL A 62 1.41 -7.69 5.59
N ASP A 63 0.50 -7.98 6.52
CA ASP A 63 -0.37 -9.17 6.40
C ASP A 63 -1.36 -9.01 5.24
N PHE A 64 -1.86 -7.80 5.00
CA PHE A 64 -2.72 -7.50 3.86
C PHE A 64 -1.99 -7.66 2.52
N GLU A 65 -0.78 -7.09 2.38
CA GLU A 65 0.07 -7.25 1.19
C GLU A 65 0.31 -8.75 0.90
N LYS A 66 0.72 -9.50 1.92
CA LYS A 66 0.94 -10.94 1.81
C LYS A 66 -0.32 -11.69 1.37
N THR A 67 -1.49 -11.35 1.92
CA THR A 67 -2.77 -11.97 1.54
C THR A 67 -3.09 -11.70 0.08
N LEU A 68 -2.82 -10.48 -0.41
CA LEU A 68 -3.01 -10.15 -1.83
C LEU A 68 -2.02 -10.89 -2.72
N ASP A 69 -0.74 -10.96 -2.35
CA ASP A 69 0.27 -11.70 -3.12
C ASP A 69 -0.05 -13.20 -3.18
N GLU A 70 -0.51 -13.80 -2.07
CA GLU A 70 -0.93 -15.20 -2.04
C GLU A 70 -2.18 -15.45 -2.89
N SER A 71 -3.07 -14.46 -3.00
CA SER A 71 -4.32 -14.57 -3.77
C SER A 71 -4.14 -14.24 -5.26
N PHE A 72 -3.25 -13.29 -5.57
CA PHE A 72 -3.21 -12.58 -6.86
C PHE A 72 -1.81 -12.43 -7.45
N GLY A 73 -0.73 -12.74 -6.74
CA GLY A 73 0.65 -12.52 -7.19
C GLY A 73 1.15 -13.45 -8.30
N GLY A 74 0.30 -14.36 -8.81
CA GLY A 74 0.65 -15.26 -9.90
C GLY A 74 0.51 -14.62 -11.28
N ASP A 75 1.56 -14.72 -12.10
CA ASP A 75 1.57 -14.22 -13.50
C ASP A 75 0.52 -14.89 -14.40
N GLU A 76 -0.08 -15.99 -13.96
CA GLU A 76 -1.06 -16.80 -14.71
C GLU A 76 -2.38 -16.07 -14.98
N MET A 77 -2.69 -14.99 -14.24
CA MET A 77 -3.92 -14.20 -14.40
C MET A 77 -3.87 -13.16 -15.54
N GLY A 78 -2.67 -12.89 -16.08
CA GLY A 78 -2.44 -11.93 -17.16
C GLY A 78 -2.27 -10.46 -16.73
N GLU A 79 -1.85 -9.62 -17.67
CA GLU A 79 -1.37 -8.26 -17.42
C GLU A 79 -2.44 -7.31 -16.88
N VAL A 80 -3.69 -7.41 -17.37
CA VAL A 80 -4.80 -6.57 -16.91
C VAL A 80 -5.06 -6.85 -15.44
N PHE A 81 -5.26 -8.12 -15.07
CA PHE A 81 -5.49 -8.51 -13.68
C PHE A 81 -4.37 -8.06 -12.75
N GLN A 82 -3.12 -8.24 -13.17
CA GLN A 82 -1.95 -7.80 -12.40
C GLN A 82 -1.86 -6.29 -12.22
N THR A 83 -2.32 -5.52 -13.21
CA THR A 83 -2.37 -4.06 -13.13
C THR A 83 -3.43 -3.62 -12.13
N GLU A 84 -4.64 -4.16 -12.23
CA GLU A 84 -5.75 -3.87 -11.31
C GLU A 84 -5.42 -4.26 -9.87
N ALA A 85 -4.76 -5.42 -9.64
CA ALA A 85 -4.34 -5.83 -8.31
C ALA A 85 -3.32 -4.87 -7.67
N LYS A 86 -2.37 -4.37 -8.46
CA LYS A 86 -1.37 -3.40 -7.99
C LYS A 86 -1.99 -2.04 -7.71
N ASP A 87 -2.89 -1.58 -8.57
CA ASP A 87 -3.60 -0.32 -8.38
C ASP A 87 -4.52 -0.39 -7.16
N PHE A 88 -5.19 -1.53 -6.95
CA PHE A 88 -5.96 -1.80 -5.74
C PHE A 88 -5.09 -1.71 -4.47
N PHE A 89 -3.97 -2.45 -4.42
CA PHE A 89 -3.07 -2.39 -3.26
C PHE A 89 -2.58 -0.97 -2.98
N LYS A 90 -2.17 -0.25 -4.03
CA LYS A 90 -1.76 1.15 -3.95
C LYS A 90 -2.85 2.04 -3.36
N ASN A 91 -4.10 1.85 -3.79
CA ASN A 91 -5.26 2.59 -3.30
C ASN A 91 -5.57 2.26 -1.84
N VAL A 92 -5.40 1.00 -1.42
CA VAL A 92 -5.54 0.60 -0.01
C VAL A 92 -4.45 1.26 0.84
N VAL A 93 -3.18 1.22 0.42
CA VAL A 93 -2.07 1.90 1.11
C VAL A 93 -2.40 3.38 1.35
N GLY A 94 -2.91 4.06 0.31
CA GLY A 94 -3.40 5.44 0.36
C GLY A 94 -4.50 5.72 1.40
N LYS A 95 -5.20 4.69 1.84
CA LYS A 95 -6.33 4.76 2.79
C LYS A 95 -5.99 4.24 4.18
N VAL A 96 -4.87 3.52 4.37
CA VAL A 96 -4.51 2.93 5.67
C VAL A 96 -4.48 3.99 6.75
N ILE A 97 -3.82 5.13 6.50
CA ILE A 97 -3.69 6.20 7.49
C ILE A 97 -4.49 7.43 7.05
N LYS A 98 -5.57 7.73 7.74
CA LYS A 98 -6.37 8.94 7.48
C LYS A 98 -5.73 10.18 8.08
N GLU A 99 -5.33 10.08 9.34
CA GLU A 99 -4.70 11.15 10.09
C GLU A 99 -3.56 10.57 10.93
N TYR A 100 -2.47 11.33 11.09
CA TYR A 100 -1.42 10.98 12.03
C TYR A 100 -0.88 12.23 12.71
N THR A 101 -0.36 12.07 13.92
CA THR A 101 0.28 13.13 14.69
C THR A 101 1.48 12.57 15.41
N LEU A 102 2.66 13.09 15.08
CA LEU A 102 3.90 12.76 15.77
C LEU A 102 3.92 13.40 17.16
N VAL A 103 3.91 12.56 18.20
CA VAL A 103 3.88 12.98 19.61
C VAL A 103 5.29 13.21 20.13
N SER A 104 6.18 12.24 19.92
CA SER A 104 7.56 12.33 20.38
C SER A 104 8.51 11.59 19.43
N ALA A 105 9.79 11.93 19.56
CA ALA A 105 10.90 11.21 18.94
C ALA A 105 12.03 11.16 19.97
N GLU A 106 12.53 9.97 20.23
CA GLU A 106 13.40 9.66 21.36
C GLU A 106 14.45 8.64 20.96
N GLU A 107 15.60 8.73 21.61
CA GLU A 107 16.63 7.70 21.58
C GLU A 107 16.86 7.31 23.04
N LYS A 108 16.55 6.06 23.39
CA LYS A 108 16.56 5.57 24.76
C LYS A 108 17.05 4.14 24.78
N ASP A 109 17.97 3.83 25.70
CA ASP A 109 18.50 2.48 25.89
C ASP A 109 19.08 1.84 24.59
N GLY A 110 19.58 2.67 23.67
CA GLY A 110 20.14 2.25 22.38
C GLY A 110 19.11 2.04 21.27
N GLU A 111 17.84 2.30 21.54
CA GLU A 111 16.74 2.24 20.57
C GLU A 111 16.28 3.65 20.19
N ALA A 112 16.10 3.89 18.89
CA ALA A 112 15.50 5.12 18.38
C ALA A 112 14.07 4.84 17.94
N TYR A 113 13.13 5.66 18.42
CA TYR A 113 11.71 5.49 18.11
C TYR A 113 10.96 6.82 18.11
N ALA A 114 9.79 6.81 17.49
CA ALA A 114 8.78 7.85 17.60
C ALA A 114 7.48 7.30 18.18
N VAL A 115 6.76 8.15 18.89
CA VAL A 115 5.38 7.87 19.30
C VAL A 115 4.46 8.65 18.37
N VAL A 116 3.50 7.96 17.75
CA VAL A 116 2.60 8.53 16.77
C VAL A 116 1.16 8.15 17.11
N ASN A 117 0.29 9.14 17.22
CA ASN A 117 -1.14 8.90 17.27
C ASN A 117 -1.64 8.82 15.83
N ILE A 118 -2.41 7.78 15.52
CA ILE A 118 -2.94 7.54 14.18
C ILE A 118 -4.45 7.34 14.23
N LYS A 119 -5.07 7.64 13.09
CA LYS A 119 -6.41 7.20 12.75
C LYS A 119 -6.29 6.29 11.54
N GLN A 120 -6.32 4.98 11.76
CA GLN A 120 -6.09 3.97 10.74
C GLN A 120 -7.36 3.26 10.30
N LEU A 121 -7.32 2.73 9.09
CA LEU A 121 -8.33 1.83 8.55
C LEU A 121 -8.44 0.59 9.43
N ASP A 122 -9.65 0.19 9.77
CA ASP A 122 -9.91 -1.01 10.55
C ASP A 122 -9.88 -2.25 9.64
N PHE A 123 -8.72 -2.87 9.48
CA PHE A 123 -8.56 -4.06 8.62
C PHE A 123 -9.41 -5.25 9.10
N ASP A 124 -9.64 -5.40 10.41
CA ASP A 124 -10.44 -6.49 10.98
C ASP A 124 -11.93 -6.38 10.58
N SER A 125 -12.38 -5.19 10.18
CA SER A 125 -13.75 -4.94 9.72
C SER A 125 -13.97 -5.25 8.23
N ILE A 126 -12.89 -5.46 7.47
CA ILE A 126 -12.94 -5.66 6.03
C ILE A 126 -13.26 -7.12 5.74
N ASP A 127 -14.38 -7.36 5.05
CA ASP A 127 -14.81 -8.69 4.66
C ASP A 127 -15.04 -8.79 3.14
N PHE A 128 -14.12 -9.44 2.45
CA PHE A 128 -14.20 -9.70 1.00
C PHE A 128 -15.05 -10.92 0.63
N SER A 129 -15.64 -11.64 1.59
CA SER A 129 -16.50 -12.80 1.29
C SER A 129 -17.68 -12.41 0.40
N THR A 130 -18.24 -11.22 0.60
CA THR A 130 -19.32 -10.66 -0.22
C THR A 130 -18.88 -10.37 -1.66
N ALA A 131 -17.65 -9.91 -1.88
CA ALA A 131 -17.11 -9.72 -3.23
C ALA A 131 -17.02 -11.05 -4.00
N SER A 132 -16.72 -12.16 -3.32
CA SER A 132 -16.61 -13.48 -3.96
C SER A 132 -17.94 -13.98 -4.52
N GLU A 133 -19.03 -13.86 -3.77
CA GLU A 133 -20.38 -14.25 -4.23
C GLU A 133 -20.85 -13.39 -5.40
N GLU A 134 -20.61 -12.08 -5.33
CA GLU A 134 -20.96 -11.15 -6.40
C GLU A 134 -20.11 -11.39 -7.65
N PHE A 135 -18.81 -11.68 -7.50
CA PHE A 135 -17.93 -11.99 -8.62
C PHE A 135 -18.37 -13.24 -9.40
N ALA A 136 -18.81 -14.29 -8.70
CA ALA A 136 -19.36 -15.47 -9.34
C ALA A 136 -20.62 -15.16 -10.18
N LEU A 137 -21.41 -14.17 -9.75
CA LEU A 137 -22.61 -13.73 -10.46
C LEU A 137 -22.27 -12.82 -11.65
N LEU A 138 -21.26 -11.96 -11.50
CA LEU A 138 -20.69 -11.15 -12.59
C LEU A 138 -20.14 -12.03 -13.70
N GLY A 139 -19.34 -13.04 -13.37
CA GLY A 139 -18.78 -13.97 -14.35
C GLY A 139 -19.84 -14.75 -15.12
N GLN A 140 -20.90 -15.20 -14.45
CA GLN A 140 -22.04 -15.84 -15.11
C GLN A 140 -22.79 -14.87 -16.03
N THR A 141 -23.02 -13.64 -15.58
CA THR A 141 -23.72 -12.62 -16.38
C THR A 141 -22.93 -12.29 -17.64
N TYR A 142 -21.62 -12.01 -17.49
CA TYR A 142 -20.74 -11.73 -18.61
C TYR A 142 -20.67 -12.91 -19.60
N ALA A 143 -20.52 -14.15 -19.10
CA ALA A 143 -20.48 -15.32 -19.97
C ALA A 143 -21.77 -15.53 -20.78
N LEU A 144 -22.93 -15.20 -20.21
CA LEU A 144 -24.21 -15.27 -20.90
C LEU A 144 -24.37 -14.15 -21.95
N GLU A 145 -23.99 -12.93 -21.61
CA GLU A 145 -24.09 -11.76 -22.50
C GLU A 145 -23.10 -11.84 -23.66
N HIS A 146 -21.94 -12.46 -23.46
CA HIS A 146 -20.85 -12.57 -24.43
C HIS A 146 -20.65 -14.01 -24.95
N MET A 147 -21.64 -14.88 -24.84
CA MET A 147 -21.51 -16.31 -25.15
C MET A 147 -20.98 -16.57 -26.57
N ASP A 148 -21.54 -15.90 -27.58
CA ASP A 148 -21.13 -16.10 -28.98
C ASP A 148 -19.67 -15.67 -29.21
N GLU A 149 -19.27 -14.55 -28.61
CA GLU A 149 -17.89 -14.03 -28.68
C GLU A 149 -16.91 -14.98 -27.98
N LEU A 150 -17.26 -15.49 -26.80
CA LEU A 150 -16.43 -16.44 -26.06
C LEU A 150 -16.29 -17.76 -26.81
N LEU A 151 -17.36 -18.26 -27.44
CA LEU A 151 -17.31 -19.46 -28.29
C LEU A 151 -16.44 -19.26 -29.53
N GLU A 152 -16.48 -18.06 -30.14
CA GLU A 152 -15.62 -17.72 -31.27
C GLU A 152 -14.13 -17.73 -30.86
N VAL A 153 -13.79 -17.08 -29.74
CA VAL A 153 -12.43 -17.10 -29.19
C VAL A 153 -11.98 -18.52 -28.88
N MET A 154 -12.84 -19.33 -28.25
CA MET A 154 -12.52 -20.73 -27.97
C MET A 154 -12.23 -21.54 -29.24
N GLN A 155 -13.00 -21.33 -30.30
CA GLN A 155 -12.84 -22.06 -31.57
C GLN A 155 -11.58 -21.64 -32.33
N ASN A 156 -11.23 -20.35 -32.28
CA ASN A 156 -10.14 -19.78 -33.06
C ASN A 156 -8.80 -19.79 -32.33
N GLU A 157 -8.82 -19.58 -31.02
CA GLU A 157 -7.64 -19.29 -30.18
C GLU A 157 -7.48 -20.27 -29.01
N GLY A 158 -8.51 -21.07 -28.72
CA GLY A 158 -8.48 -22.12 -27.72
C GLY A 158 -9.00 -21.69 -26.34
N GLU A 159 -9.06 -22.65 -25.43
CA GLU A 159 -9.65 -22.48 -24.09
C GLU A 159 -8.90 -21.44 -23.25
N ALA A 160 -7.56 -21.43 -23.29
CA ALA A 160 -6.76 -20.47 -22.55
C ALA A 160 -7.03 -19.02 -22.96
N ALA A 161 -7.21 -18.75 -24.26
CA ALA A 161 -7.53 -17.41 -24.76
C ALA A 161 -8.93 -16.95 -24.32
N MET A 162 -9.91 -17.87 -24.31
CA MET A 162 -11.25 -17.59 -23.81
C MET A 162 -11.23 -17.29 -22.30
N GLN A 163 -10.49 -18.07 -21.51
CA GLN A 163 -10.32 -17.84 -20.08
C GLN A 163 -9.64 -16.50 -19.80
N GLN A 164 -8.56 -16.16 -20.52
CA GLN A 164 -7.90 -14.86 -20.35
C GLN A 164 -8.84 -13.69 -20.65
N LYS A 165 -9.62 -13.78 -21.73
CA LYS A 165 -10.60 -12.75 -22.09
C LYS A 165 -11.66 -12.56 -21.01
N LEU A 166 -12.11 -13.65 -20.38
CA LEU A 166 -13.04 -13.60 -19.25
C LEU A 166 -12.38 -12.91 -18.05
N THR A 167 -11.15 -13.31 -17.68
CA THR A 167 -10.39 -12.72 -16.59
C THR A 167 -10.17 -11.21 -16.80
N ASP A 168 -9.69 -10.80 -17.98
CA ASP A 168 -9.42 -9.40 -18.31
C ASP A 168 -10.68 -8.53 -18.23
N ALA A 169 -11.84 -9.07 -18.63
CA ALA A 169 -13.10 -8.34 -18.59
C ALA A 169 -13.68 -8.20 -17.18
N LEU A 170 -13.41 -9.18 -16.31
CA LEU A 170 -13.95 -9.22 -14.96
C LEU A 170 -13.03 -8.58 -13.92
N ALA A 171 -11.71 -8.52 -14.16
CA ALA A 171 -10.74 -8.00 -13.20
C ALA A 171 -11.08 -6.58 -12.71
N PRO A 172 -11.35 -5.59 -13.58
CA PRO A 172 -11.66 -4.24 -13.11
C PRO A 172 -12.89 -4.20 -12.21
N GLN A 173 -13.93 -4.98 -12.53
CA GLN A 173 -15.17 -5.04 -11.76
C GLN A 173 -14.97 -5.68 -10.38
N LEU A 174 -14.09 -6.70 -10.30
CA LEU A 174 -13.72 -7.30 -9.02
C LEU A 174 -13.03 -6.28 -8.12
N PHE A 175 -12.00 -5.60 -8.65
CA PHE A 175 -11.22 -4.66 -7.86
C PHE A 175 -12.02 -3.41 -7.49
N ASP A 176 -12.88 -2.90 -8.37
CA ASP A 176 -13.86 -1.84 -8.05
C ASP A 176 -14.71 -2.23 -6.83
N LYS A 177 -15.22 -3.47 -6.80
CA LYS A 177 -16.01 -3.96 -5.66
C LYS A 177 -15.19 -4.07 -4.38
N MET A 178 -13.96 -4.55 -4.48
CA MET A 178 -13.05 -4.62 -3.34
C MET A 178 -12.75 -3.20 -2.81
N GLU A 179 -12.59 -2.22 -3.68
CA GLU A 179 -12.43 -0.81 -3.29
C GLU A 179 -13.66 -0.24 -2.57
N GLU A 180 -14.87 -0.61 -3.01
CA GLU A 180 -16.11 -0.22 -2.31
C GLU A 180 -16.14 -0.76 -0.87
N ILE A 181 -15.74 -2.02 -0.67
CA ILE A 181 -15.68 -2.66 0.65
C ILE A 181 -14.68 -1.92 1.53
N VAL A 182 -13.47 -1.67 1.02
CA VAL A 182 -12.42 -0.91 1.73
C VAL A 182 -12.90 0.51 2.05
N ALA A 183 -13.57 1.18 1.13
CA ALA A 183 -14.06 2.54 1.34
C ALA A 183 -15.18 2.63 2.39
N ALA A 184 -15.91 1.54 2.63
CA ALA A 184 -16.95 1.44 3.64
C ALA A 184 -16.41 1.14 5.04
N ALA A 185 -15.17 0.63 5.15
CA ALA A 185 -14.56 0.28 6.42
C ALA A 185 -14.36 1.52 7.31
N PRO A 186 -14.63 1.41 8.63
CA PRO A 186 -14.38 2.48 9.58
C PRO A 186 -12.89 2.74 9.80
N TYR A 187 -12.63 3.84 10.50
CA TYR A 187 -11.31 4.18 11.00
C TYR A 187 -11.29 4.13 12.52
N VAL A 188 -10.21 3.60 13.09
CA VAL A 188 -9.97 3.48 14.53
C VAL A 188 -8.76 4.33 14.95
N ASP A 189 -8.83 4.88 16.16
CA ASP A 189 -7.74 5.67 16.74
C ASP A 189 -6.80 4.73 17.55
N THR A 190 -5.50 4.75 17.23
CA THR A 190 -4.46 3.95 17.89
C THR A 190 -3.23 4.82 18.19
N THR A 191 -2.43 4.43 19.18
CA THR A 191 -1.10 4.99 19.41
C THR A 191 -0.06 3.95 19.05
N LEU A 192 0.91 4.36 18.22
CA LEU A 192 1.98 3.51 17.74
C LEU A 192 3.32 3.93 18.32
N LYS A 193 4.19 2.94 18.54
CA LYS A 193 5.64 3.09 18.62
C LYS A 193 6.23 2.69 17.28
N VAL A 194 6.88 3.65 16.61
CA VAL A 194 7.58 3.43 15.34
C VAL A 194 9.06 3.39 15.61
N THR A 195 9.69 2.23 15.41
CA THR A 195 11.13 2.06 15.62
C THR A 195 11.90 2.39 14.34
N VAL A 196 13.07 3.01 14.51
CA VAL A 196 13.92 3.43 13.38
C VAL A 196 15.38 3.07 13.61
N VAL A 197 16.10 2.79 12.52
CA VAL A 197 17.50 2.36 12.54
C VAL A 197 18.34 3.29 11.66
N ASP A 198 19.50 3.72 12.17
CA ASP A 198 20.47 4.53 11.43
C ASP A 198 21.36 3.63 10.55
N HIS A 199 21.26 3.80 9.23
CA HIS A 199 22.14 3.15 8.26
C HIS A 199 23.30 4.06 7.80
N GLY A 200 23.48 5.21 8.45
CA GLY A 200 24.54 6.18 8.22
C GLY A 200 24.16 7.26 7.19
N ASP A 201 23.57 6.86 6.06
CA ASP A 201 23.06 7.77 5.03
C ASP A 201 21.56 8.07 5.17
N LYS A 202 20.80 7.15 5.77
CA LYS A 202 19.36 7.26 6.00
C LYS A 202 18.92 6.58 7.29
N TRP A 203 17.78 7.02 7.80
CA TRP A 203 17.06 6.40 8.89
C TRP A 203 15.89 5.61 8.30
N LEU A 204 15.80 4.32 8.61
CA LEU A 204 14.77 3.44 8.09
C LEU A 204 13.83 2.98 9.19
N ILE A 205 12.57 2.74 8.83
CA ILE A 205 11.59 2.14 9.71
C ILE A 205 11.90 0.66 9.87
N SER A 206 12.08 0.22 11.11
CA SER A 206 12.33 -1.17 11.47
C SER A 206 11.08 -1.92 11.87
N GLY A 207 10.12 -1.19 12.45
CA GLY A 207 8.87 -1.77 12.86
C GLY A 207 7.89 -0.75 13.37
N VAL A 208 6.63 -1.17 13.41
CA VAL A 208 5.50 -0.38 13.89
C VAL A 208 4.67 -1.24 14.82
N TYR A 209 4.58 -0.82 16.08
CA TYR A 209 3.95 -1.60 17.15
C TYR A 209 2.90 -0.77 17.87
N GLU A 210 1.79 -1.38 18.27
CA GLU A 210 0.83 -0.73 19.15
C GLU A 210 1.44 -0.49 20.54
N GLN A 211 1.02 0.61 21.19
CA GLN A 211 1.48 0.98 22.54
C GLN A 211 0.52 0.60 23.66
#